data_AF-A0AAV8XTN5-F1
#
_entry.id   AF-A0AAV8XTN5-F1
#
_cell.length_a   1.000
_cell.length_b   1.000
_cell.length_c   1.000
_cell.angle_alpha   90.00
_cell.angle_beta   90.00
_cell.angle_gamma   90.00
#
_symmetry.space_group_name_H-M   'P 1'
#
loop_
_entity.id
_entity.type
_entity.pdbx_description
1 polymer ?
#
loop_
_entity_poly.entity_id
_entity_poly.type
_entity_poly.pdbx_seq_one_letter_code
_entity_poly.pdbx_strand_id
1 'polypeptide(L)'
;MFSICKQNHPATGVEHAISCYFFNKVERCLVTAGANILKVFRLVPDVDAKSRTERYSEFYPPKSKLECIAQYQLFGNIMSIETVSLANSQRDALLLAFSDAKLSVVEYDPENHELRTLSLHYFEEDDMKAIN
;
A
#
# COMPACT_ATOMS: atom_id res chain seq x y z
N MET A 1 26.39 -27.17 4.03
CA MET A 1 25.01 -27.68 4.23
C MET A 1 24.11 -26.87 3.32
N PHE A 2 23.25 -27.50 2.52
CA PHE A 2 22.38 -26.80 1.56
C PHE A 2 20.90 -27.03 1.92
N SER A 3 20.10 -25.97 1.88
CA SER A 3 18.64 -26.01 2.12
C SER A 3 17.94 -25.00 1.23
N ILE A 4 16.67 -25.26 0.89
CA ILE A 4 15.81 -24.37 0.10
C ILE A 4 14.60 -23.97 0.95
N CYS A 5 14.29 -22.68 1.00
CA CYS A 5 13.08 -22.16 1.64
C CYS A 5 12.02 -21.85 0.58
N LYS A 6 10.76 -22.22 0.85
CA LYS A 6 9.60 -21.92 -0.02
C LYS A 6 8.44 -21.42 0.82
N GLN A 7 7.80 -20.34 0.37
CA GLN A 7 6.59 -19.80 0.97
C GLN A 7 5.35 -20.43 0.33
N ASN A 8 4.52 -21.11 1.14
CA ASN A 8 3.29 -21.76 0.65
C ASN A 8 2.08 -20.84 0.67
N HIS A 9 2.01 -19.92 1.65
CA HIS A 9 0.92 -18.96 1.79
C HIS A 9 1.47 -17.55 2.09
N PRO A 10 0.93 -16.50 1.42
CA PRO A 10 1.26 -15.13 1.76
C PRO A 10 0.68 -14.73 3.11
N ALA A 11 1.25 -13.69 3.71
CA ALA A 11 0.68 -13.08 4.89
C ALA A 11 -0.72 -12.52 4.59
N THR A 12 -1.66 -12.76 5.50
CA THR A 12 -3.06 -12.31 5.39
C THR A 12 -3.40 -11.22 6.40
N GLY A 13 -2.57 -11.02 7.42
CA GLY A 13 -2.73 -9.96 8.40
C GLY A 13 -2.59 -8.57 7.78
N VAL A 14 -3.26 -7.59 8.37
CA VAL A 14 -3.16 -6.18 8.02
C VAL A 14 -2.70 -5.43 9.26
N GLU A 15 -1.59 -4.74 9.16
CA GLU A 15 -0.95 -3.98 10.24
C GLU A 15 -1.14 -2.47 10.02
N HIS A 16 -1.13 -2.05 8.75
CA HIS A 16 -1.30 -0.66 8.36
C HIS A 16 -2.30 -0.53 7.21
N ALA A 17 -3.03 0.58 7.19
CA ALA A 17 -3.96 0.92 6.12
C ALA A 17 -3.97 2.44 5.91
N ILE A 18 -3.83 2.86 4.66
CA ILE A 18 -3.84 4.28 4.25
C ILE A 18 -4.71 4.45 3.00
N SER A 19 -5.22 5.66 2.81
CA SER A 19 -5.97 6.04 1.61
C SER A 19 -5.17 7.05 0.81
N CYS A 20 -4.81 6.72 -0.44
CA CYS A 20 -4.02 7.59 -1.31
C CYS A 20 -4.39 7.46 -2.79
N TYR A 21 -3.91 8.39 -3.60
CA TYR A 21 -4.04 8.40 -5.05
C TYR A 21 -2.97 7.51 -5.69
N PHE A 22 -3.07 6.19 -5.48
CA PHE A 22 -2.01 5.23 -5.83
C PHE A 22 -1.77 5.10 -7.34
N PHE A 23 -2.83 4.92 -8.13
CA PHE A 23 -2.70 4.73 -9.59
C PHE A 23 -2.69 6.05 -10.36
N ASN A 24 -3.50 7.01 -9.91
CA ASN A 24 -3.71 8.31 -10.55
C ASN A 24 -4.30 9.31 -9.54
N LYS A 25 -4.31 10.60 -9.86
CA LYS A 25 -4.91 11.67 -9.02
C LYS A 25 -6.44 11.78 -9.07
N VAL A 26 -7.13 10.86 -9.73
CA VAL A 26 -8.59 10.90 -9.92
C VAL A 26 -9.29 10.06 -8.86
N GLU A 27 -8.85 8.81 -8.68
CA GLU A 27 -9.46 7.87 -7.74
C GLU A 27 -8.56 7.59 -6.54
N ARG A 28 -9.17 7.53 -5.35
CA ARG A 28 -8.48 7.08 -4.14
C ARG A 28 -8.57 5.57 -4.03
N CYS A 29 -7.46 4.97 -3.60
CA CYS A 29 -7.37 3.56 -3.29
C CYS A 29 -7.06 3.37 -1.80
N LEU A 30 -7.52 2.25 -1.27
CA LEU A 30 -7.13 1.78 0.05
C LEU A 30 -5.88 0.92 -0.12
N VAL A 31 -4.75 1.36 0.42
CA VAL A 31 -3.52 0.57 0.46
C VAL A 31 -3.38 -0.04 1.84
N THR A 32 -3.24 -1.35 1.91
CA THR A 32 -2.99 -2.08 3.16
C THR A 32 -1.62 -2.73 3.13
N ALA A 33 -0.92 -2.71 4.26
CA ALA A 33 0.35 -3.40 4.45
C ALA A 33 0.27 -4.34 5.65
N GLY A 34 0.94 -5.48 5.54
CA GLY A 34 1.12 -6.42 6.65
C GLY A 34 2.27 -7.38 6.38
N ALA A 35 3.13 -7.55 7.37
CA ALA A 35 4.43 -8.21 7.22
C ALA A 35 5.16 -7.67 5.99
N ASN A 36 5.37 -8.49 4.96
CA ASN A 36 6.07 -8.12 3.75
C ASN A 36 5.15 -7.98 2.52
N ILE A 37 3.83 -7.94 2.71
CA ILE A 37 2.82 -7.83 1.65
C ILE A 37 2.20 -6.44 1.66
N LEU A 38 2.12 -5.82 0.48
CA LEU A 38 1.35 -4.60 0.24
C LEU A 38 0.23 -4.90 -0.76
N LYS A 39 -1.00 -4.50 -0.44
CA LYS A 39 -2.19 -4.70 -1.29
C LYS A 39 -2.87 -3.37 -1.53
N VAL A 40 -3.43 -3.21 -2.72
CA VAL A 40 -4.18 -2.02 -3.13
C VAL A 40 -5.60 -2.43 -3.49
N PHE A 41 -6.57 -1.77 -2.86
CA PHE A 41 -7.98 -2.04 -3.02
C PHE A 41 -8.72 -0.84 -3.58
N ARG A 42 -9.71 -1.12 -4.44
CA ARG A 42 -10.75 -0.17 -4.85
C ARG A 42 -12.05 -0.51 -4.13
N LEU A 43 -12.78 0.52 -3.70
CA LEU A 43 -14.12 0.36 -3.15
C LEU A 43 -15.14 0.32 -4.29
N VAL A 44 -15.86 -0.79 -4.42
CA VAL A 44 -16.88 -0.98 -5.45
C VAL A 44 -18.25 -1.09 -4.78
N PRO A 45 -19.17 -0.14 -5.01
CA PRO A 45 -20.52 -0.22 -4.45
C PRO A 45 -21.32 -1.32 -5.18
N ASP A 46 -21.94 -2.17 -4.39
CA ASP A 46 -22.82 -3.27 -4.80
C ASP A 46 -24.25 -2.73 -4.95
N VAL A 47 -24.47 -1.97 -6.02
CA VAL A 47 -25.77 -1.35 -6.32
C VAL A 47 -26.53 -2.20 -7.32
N ASP A 48 -27.62 -2.79 -6.87
CA ASP A 48 -28.48 -3.61 -7.72
C ASP A 48 -29.33 -2.68 -8.61
N ALA A 49 -29.09 -2.67 -9.93
CA ALA A 49 -29.73 -1.75 -10.88
C ALA A 49 -31.27 -1.84 -10.93
N LYS A 50 -31.85 -2.90 -10.35
CA LYS A 50 -33.29 -3.12 -10.24
C LYS A 50 -33.92 -2.50 -8.99
N SER A 51 -33.13 -2.13 -7.99
CA SER A 51 -33.58 -1.52 -6.72
C SER A 51 -33.61 0.01 -6.80
N ARG A 52 -34.38 0.57 -7.74
CA ARG A 52 -34.47 2.03 -8.02
C ARG A 52 -35.01 2.91 -6.87
N THR A 53 -35.17 2.40 -5.65
CA THR A 53 -35.89 3.10 -4.56
C THR A 53 -35.04 3.37 -3.31
N GLU A 54 -33.83 2.83 -3.20
CA GLU A 54 -32.95 3.16 -2.07
C GLU A 54 -32.24 4.50 -2.34
N ARG A 55 -32.64 5.55 -1.62
CA ARG A 55 -31.91 6.82 -1.61
C ARG A 55 -30.64 6.63 -0.79
N TYR A 56 -29.56 6.16 -1.42
CA TYR A 56 -28.26 6.17 -0.78
C TYR A 56 -27.90 7.60 -0.38
N SER A 57 -27.42 7.74 0.84
CA SER A 57 -26.96 9.00 1.40
C SER A 57 -25.66 8.75 2.16
N GLU A 58 -24.97 9.80 2.56
CA GLU A 58 -23.77 9.70 3.39
C GLU A 58 -24.02 8.90 4.69
N PHE A 59 -25.25 8.97 5.24
CA PHE A 59 -25.68 8.24 6.43
C PHE A 59 -26.21 6.82 6.14
N TYR A 60 -26.43 6.47 4.87
CA TYR A 60 -26.86 5.15 4.45
C TYR A 60 -26.17 4.78 3.14
N PRO A 61 -24.86 4.47 3.18
CA PRO A 61 -24.10 4.12 2.00
C PRO A 61 -24.56 2.76 1.45
N PRO A 62 -24.41 2.53 0.14
CA PRO A 62 -24.69 1.23 -0.45
C PRO A 62 -23.76 0.17 0.15
N LYS A 63 -24.23 -1.08 0.19
CA LYS A 63 -23.33 -2.23 0.39
C LYS A 63 -22.20 -2.11 -0.60
N SER A 64 -20.97 -2.34 -0.14
CA SER A 64 -19.78 -2.15 -0.97
C SER A 64 -18.81 -3.30 -0.71
N LYS A 65 -18.05 -3.66 -1.74
CA LYS A 65 -16.98 -4.65 -1.67
C LYS A 65 -15.63 -3.97 -1.91
N LEU A 66 -14.59 -4.51 -1.30
CA LEU A 66 -13.21 -4.14 -1.61
C LEU A 66 -12.69 -5.11 -2.68
N GLU A 67 -12.30 -4.56 -3.82
CA GLU A 67 -11.67 -5.30 -4.91
C GLU A 67 -10.16 -5.11 -4.84
N CYS A 68 -9.41 -6.19 -4.66
CA CYS A 68 -7.94 -6.14 -4.66
C CYS A 68 -7.45 -6.01 -6.10
N ILE A 69 -6.87 -4.86 -6.44
CA ILE A 69 -6.45 -4.53 -7.81
C ILE A 69 -4.94 -4.57 -8.02
N ALA A 70 -4.14 -4.57 -6.95
CA ALA A 70 -2.72 -4.87 -7.02
C ALA A 70 -2.21 -5.50 -5.71
N GLN A 71 -1.17 -6.32 -5.82
CA GLN A 71 -0.47 -6.90 -4.68
C GLN A 71 1.03 -6.96 -4.96
N TYR A 72 1.83 -6.53 -4.00
CA TYR A 72 3.29 -6.50 -4.08
C TYR A 72 3.90 -7.25 -2.91
N GLN A 73 4.88 -8.09 -3.21
CA GLN A 73 5.69 -8.80 -2.23
C GLN A 73 7.01 -8.06 -2.06
N LEU A 74 7.28 -7.57 -0.86
CA LEU A 74 8.52 -6.91 -0.50
C LEU A 74 9.50 -7.90 0.14
N PHE A 75 10.79 -7.55 0.14
CA PHE A 75 11.87 -8.34 0.77
C PHE A 75 12.25 -7.81 2.16
N GLY A 76 11.27 -7.32 2.90
CA GLY A 76 11.40 -6.83 4.26
C GLY A 76 10.03 -6.61 4.88
N ASN A 77 9.96 -6.67 6.21
CA ASN A 77 8.73 -6.38 6.92
C ASN A 77 8.50 -4.87 6.98
N ILE A 78 7.30 -4.45 6.62
CA ILE A 78 6.86 -3.06 6.66
C ILE A 78 6.59 -2.72 8.12
N MET A 79 7.35 -1.78 8.67
CA MET A 79 7.21 -1.31 10.05
C MET A 79 6.29 -0.09 10.16
N SER A 80 6.23 0.70 9.09
CA SER A 80 5.33 1.84 8.94
C SER A 80 5.17 2.19 7.47
N ILE A 81 4.03 2.79 7.13
CA ILE A 81 3.71 3.26 5.79
C ILE A 81 3.04 4.62 5.86
N GLU A 82 3.48 5.54 5.01
CA GLU A 82 2.85 6.85 4.84
C GLU A 82 2.78 7.24 3.36
N THR A 83 1.98 8.26 3.05
CA THR A 83 1.83 8.76 1.68
C THR A 83 2.30 10.19 1.53
N VAL A 84 2.91 10.51 0.39
CA VAL A 84 3.30 11.87 0.04
C VAL A 84 2.97 12.16 -1.42
N SER A 85 2.44 13.36 -1.66
CA SER A 85 2.29 13.89 -3.02
C SER A 85 3.55 14.67 -3.40
N LEU A 86 4.33 14.13 -4.32
CA LEU A 86 5.51 14.80 -4.86
C LEU A 86 5.09 15.87 -5.90
N ALA A 87 5.89 16.93 -6.02
CA ALA A 87 5.65 17.98 -7.01
C ALA A 87 5.69 17.39 -8.42
N ASN A 88 4.71 17.78 -9.25
CA ASN A 88 4.55 17.30 -10.63
C ASN A 88 4.33 15.78 -10.79
N SER A 89 4.01 15.04 -9.73
CA SER A 89 3.63 13.62 -9.87
C SER A 89 2.13 13.46 -10.17
N GLN A 90 1.83 12.49 -11.04
CA GLN A 90 0.47 12.10 -11.44
C GLN A 90 -0.19 11.12 -10.46
N ARG A 91 0.46 10.83 -9.33
CA ARG A 91 0.02 9.90 -8.29
C ARG A 91 0.74 10.20 -6.98
N ASP A 92 0.30 9.55 -5.92
CA ASP A 92 0.99 9.64 -4.63
C ASP A 92 2.13 8.61 -4.55
N ALA A 93 3.23 9.01 -3.93
CA ALA A 93 4.29 8.10 -3.53
C ALA A 93 4.00 7.53 -2.14
N LEU A 94 4.56 6.36 -1.87
CA LEU A 94 4.53 5.68 -0.59
C LEU A 94 5.90 5.76 0.06
N LEU A 95 5.92 6.14 1.34
CA LEU A 95 7.07 5.98 2.22
C LEU A 95 6.91 4.67 2.97
N LEU A 96 7.87 3.77 2.80
CA LEU A 96 7.91 2.47 3.45
C LEU A 96 9.09 2.42 4.41
N ALA A 97 8.80 2.31 5.70
CA ALA A 97 9.82 2.09 6.71
C ALA A 97 9.97 0.59 6.96
N PHE A 98 11.21 0.12 7.07
CA PHE A 98 11.56 -1.25 7.40
C PHE A 98 12.35 -1.30 8.71
N SER A 99 12.70 -2.51 9.17
CA SER A 99 13.56 -2.67 10.34
C SER A 99 14.89 -1.96 10.15
N ASP A 100 15.51 -1.62 11.29
CA ASP A 100 16.87 -1.07 11.31
C ASP A 100 16.97 0.25 10.53
N ALA A 101 16.06 1.20 10.79
CA ALA A 101 16.11 2.56 10.24
C ALA A 101 16.29 2.64 8.69
N LYS A 102 15.66 1.71 7.97
CA LYS A 102 15.59 1.69 6.50
C LYS A 102 14.32 2.36 6.02
N LEU A 103 14.43 3.23 5.01
CA LEU A 103 13.30 3.91 4.39
C LEU A 103 13.37 3.81 2.87
N SER A 104 12.25 3.47 2.22
CA SER A 104 12.10 3.47 0.77
C SER A 104 10.97 4.40 0.36
N VAL A 105 11.20 5.23 -0.65
CA VAL A 105 10.14 6.00 -1.31
C VAL A 105 9.84 5.31 -2.63
N VAL A 106 8.61 4.82 -2.79
CA VAL A 106 8.17 4.09 -3.99
C VAL A 106 6.95 4.76 -4.61
N GLU A 107 6.80 4.57 -5.91
CA GLU A 107 5.65 5.05 -6.67
C GLU A 107 5.21 3.94 -7.62
N TYR A 108 3.92 3.83 -7.89
CA TYR A 108 3.41 2.90 -8.89
C TYR A 108 3.96 3.23 -10.29
N ASP A 109 4.32 2.22 -11.08
CA ASP A 109 4.69 2.37 -12.49
C ASP A 109 3.55 1.87 -13.40
N PRO A 110 2.86 2.75 -14.15
CA PRO A 110 1.77 2.34 -15.02
C PRO A 110 2.22 1.53 -16.25
N GLU A 111 3.50 1.58 -16.63
CA GLU A 111 3.98 0.84 -17.81
C GLU A 111 4.19 -0.64 -17.48
N ASN A 112 4.78 -0.92 -16.31
CA ASN A 112 5.13 -2.28 -15.87
C ASN A 112 4.16 -2.86 -14.84
N HIS A 113 3.23 -2.05 -14.31
CA HIS A 113 2.34 -2.41 -13.20
C HIS A 113 3.08 -2.77 -11.89
N GLU A 114 4.30 -2.25 -11.71
CA GLU A 114 5.18 -2.54 -10.57
C GLU A 114 5.33 -1.34 -9.61
N LEU A 115 6.01 -1.57 -8.47
CA LEU A 115 6.46 -0.49 -7.60
C LEU A 115 7.85 -0.03 -8.05
N ARG A 116 7.94 1.20 -8.53
CA ARG A 116 9.21 1.85 -8.87
C ARG A 116 9.79 2.56 -7.65
N THR A 117 11.01 2.20 -7.29
CA THR A 117 11.76 2.89 -6.24
C THR A 117 12.24 4.26 -6.73
N LEU A 118 11.84 5.32 -6.03
CA LEU A 118 12.28 6.69 -6.27
C LEU A 118 13.54 7.02 -5.48
N SER A 119 13.60 6.60 -4.22
CA SER A 119 14.78 6.76 -3.37
C SER A 119 14.86 5.69 -2.29
N LEU A 120 16.08 5.44 -1.80
CA LEU A 120 16.37 4.56 -0.67
C LEU A 120 17.23 5.33 0.32
N HIS A 121 16.90 5.22 1.60
CA HIS A 121 17.62 5.85 2.70
C HIS A 121 17.94 4.82 3.78
N TYR A 122 19.15 4.89 4.30
CA TYR A 122 19.69 3.98 5.30
C TYR A 122 20.33 4.82 6.40
N PHE A 123 19.89 4.62 7.64
CA PHE A 123 20.29 5.44 8.78
C PHE A 123 20.91 4.61 9.93
N GLU A 124 21.44 3.41 9.66
CA GLU A 124 22.03 2.55 10.71
C GLU A 124 23.48 2.90 11.06
N GLU A 125 23.90 4.16 10.92
CA GLU A 125 25.25 4.57 11.32
C GLU A 125 25.46 4.33 12.81
N ASP A 126 26.60 3.76 13.20
CA ASP A 126 26.87 3.40 14.60
C ASP A 126 26.84 4.63 15.53
N ASP A 127 27.17 5.82 15.01
CA ASP A 127 27.09 7.09 15.72
C ASP A 127 25.64 7.50 16.04
N MET A 128 24.65 7.07 15.24
CA MET A 128 23.22 7.32 15.50
C MET A 128 22.64 6.36 16.55
N LYS A 129 23.29 5.22 16.83
CA LYS A 129 22.87 4.29 17.88
C LYS A 129 23.25 4.75 19.29
N ALA A 130 24.21 5.68 19.40
CA ALA A 130 24.76 6.16 20.67
C ALA A 130 23.92 7.25 21.38
N ILE A 131 22.78 7.67 20.82
CA ILE A 131 21.94 8.75 21.36
C ILE A 131 20.66 8.23 22.04
N ASN A 132 20.59 6.96 22.42
CA ASN A 132 19.48 6.39 23.20
C ASN A 132 19.93 5.86 24.56
#